data_AF-A0A1I7HVJ3-F1
#
_entry.id   AF-A0A1I7HVJ3-F1
#
_cell.length_a   1.000
_cell.length_b   1.000
_cell.length_c   1.000
_cell.angle_alpha   90.00
_cell.angle_beta   90.00
_cell.angle_gamma   90.00
#
_symmetry.space_group_name_H-M   'P 1'
#
loop_
_entity.id
_entity.type
_entity.pdbx_description
1 polymer ?
#
loop_
_entity_poly.entity_id
_entity_poly.type
_entity_poly.pdbx_seq_one_letter_code
_entity_poly.pdbx_strand_id
1 'polypeptide(L)'
;MQSVHSTAINKTIRENDGRVIRMMFTTSQQDAIRTRLADLARPVVIKFFETSLDCPTCPEIRRLLQEVADLSDHVTLEVYNLYTDDEEARRYGVDKAPAIVLTDEQGENYGIRFYGAPSGYEFATLLEDIRMVADGASGLSDTTKARLAELKHPVDLKVFVTPTCPYCPAAVRLAHQFALESPLVTASMVEATEFPEWANRFNVYGVPKTVINDSEAWSLEGAAPEAMLLEQVMQTQA
;
A
#
# COMPACT_ATOMS: atom_id res chain seq x y z
N MET A 1 -36.88 10.07 31.61
CA MET A 1 -37.21 8.77 30.97
C MET A 1 -37.48 9.06 29.50
N GLN A 2 -36.64 8.48 28.63
CA GLN A 2 -36.77 8.32 27.18
C GLN A 2 -36.85 9.61 26.32
N SER A 3 -36.25 9.72 25.14
CA SER A 3 -35.20 9.01 24.40
C SER A 3 -35.32 9.66 23.01
N VAL A 4 -34.40 10.54 22.65
CA VAL A 4 -34.35 11.12 21.30
C VAL A 4 -33.53 10.15 20.43
N HIS A 5 -34.21 9.21 19.77
CA HIS A 5 -33.58 8.38 18.76
C HIS A 5 -33.52 9.17 17.44
N SER A 6 -32.35 9.74 17.17
CA SER A 6 -32.00 10.27 15.85
C SER A 6 -31.72 9.09 14.93
N THR A 7 -32.62 8.83 13.99
CA THR A 7 -32.45 7.81 12.94
C THR A 7 -31.36 8.28 11.97
N ALA A 8 -30.23 7.57 11.93
CA ALA A 8 -29.23 7.73 10.89
C ALA A 8 -29.85 7.36 9.52
N ILE A 9 -29.92 8.34 8.63
CA ILE A 9 -30.40 8.15 7.26
C ILE A 9 -29.25 7.52 6.47
N ASN A 10 -29.38 6.23 6.15
CA ASN A 10 -28.51 5.53 5.21
C ASN A 10 -28.61 6.20 3.83
N LYS A 11 -27.55 6.88 3.39
CA LYS A 11 -27.49 7.51 2.07
C LYS A 11 -27.03 6.47 1.04
N THR A 12 -27.97 5.91 0.29
CA THR A 12 -27.71 4.94 -0.79
C THR A 12 -27.20 5.66 -2.03
N ILE A 13 -26.01 5.31 -2.52
CA ILE A 13 -25.49 5.75 -3.81
C ILE A 13 -25.97 4.76 -4.90
N ARG A 14 -26.54 5.26 -5.99
CA ARG A 14 -27.03 4.47 -7.13
C ARG A 14 -26.19 4.80 -8.37
N GLU A 15 -25.81 3.78 -9.13
CA GLU A 15 -25.29 3.98 -10.50
C GLU A 15 -26.42 4.36 -11.47
N ASN A 16 -26.06 4.91 -12.63
CA ASN A 16 -26.98 5.24 -13.73
C ASN A 16 -27.77 4.03 -14.30
N ASP A 17 -27.41 2.78 -13.96
CA ASP A 17 -28.11 1.54 -14.34
C ASP A 17 -29.05 0.99 -13.23
N GLY A 18 -29.22 1.70 -12.11
CA GLY A 18 -30.16 1.27 -11.06
C GLY A 18 -29.75 0.00 -10.29
N ARG A 19 -28.51 -0.49 -10.46
CA ARG A 19 -27.95 -1.54 -9.61
C ARG A 19 -27.66 -1.00 -8.21
N VAL A 20 -28.07 -1.77 -7.20
CA VAL A 20 -27.71 -1.52 -5.81
C VAL A 20 -26.23 -1.86 -5.64
N ILE A 21 -25.38 -0.86 -5.44
CA ILE A 21 -23.99 -1.09 -5.06
C ILE A 21 -24.02 -1.74 -3.68
N ARG A 22 -23.71 -3.04 -3.62
CA ARG A 22 -23.46 -3.71 -2.35
C ARG A 22 -22.17 -3.14 -1.79
N MET A 23 -22.29 -2.33 -0.74
CA MET A 23 -21.13 -1.84 0.04
C MET A 23 -20.27 -3.04 0.44
N MET A 24 -18.96 -2.92 0.26
CA MET A 24 -17.99 -3.94 0.69
C MET A 24 -17.89 -3.94 2.20
N PHE A 25 -17.89 -2.76 2.82
CA PHE A 25 -17.79 -2.62 4.27
C PHE A 25 -19.17 -2.55 4.93
N THR A 26 -19.28 -3.18 6.10
CA THR A 26 -20.41 -2.94 7.00
C THR A 26 -20.33 -1.52 7.56
N THR A 27 -21.45 -1.00 8.08
CA THR A 27 -21.47 0.32 8.74
C THR A 27 -20.41 0.43 9.84
N SER A 28 -20.22 -0.62 10.64
CA SER A 28 -19.20 -0.63 11.70
C SER A 28 -17.76 -0.58 11.15
N GLN A 29 -17.51 -1.23 10.02
CA GLN A 29 -16.21 -1.16 9.34
C GLN A 29 -15.99 0.23 8.75
N GLN A 30 -17.01 0.83 8.11
CA GLN A 30 -16.94 2.19 7.59
C GLN A 30 -16.63 3.20 8.69
N ASP A 31 -17.27 3.10 9.86
CA ASP A 31 -16.99 3.97 11.00
C ASP A 31 -15.55 3.80 11.53
N ALA A 32 -15.05 2.57 11.54
CA ALA A 32 -13.67 2.28 11.92
C ALA A 32 -12.65 2.81 10.90
N ILE A 33 -12.99 2.83 9.60
CA ILE A 33 -12.17 3.43 8.54
C ILE A 33 -12.17 4.95 8.68
N ARG A 34 -13.35 5.58 8.80
CA ARG A 34 -13.48 7.04 9.04
C ARG A 34 -12.67 7.48 10.23
N THR A 35 -12.70 6.71 11.33
CA THR A 35 -11.92 7.02 12.53
C THR A 35 -10.41 6.93 12.29
N ARG A 36 -9.95 5.95 11.49
CA ARG A 36 -8.51 5.81 11.15
C ARG A 36 -8.01 6.88 10.19
N LEU A 37 -8.88 7.38 9.32
CA LEU A 37 -8.60 8.40 8.32
C LEU A 37 -9.08 9.80 8.74
N ALA A 38 -9.44 9.98 10.01
CA ALA A 38 -9.73 11.29 10.58
C ALA A 38 -8.42 12.06 10.80
N ASP A 39 -8.50 13.39 10.77
CA ASP A 39 -7.41 14.30 11.12
C ASP A 39 -6.11 14.09 10.30
N LEU A 40 -6.22 13.64 9.04
CA LEU A 40 -5.08 13.56 8.12
C LEU A 40 -4.49 14.95 7.89
N ALA A 41 -3.18 15.09 8.11
CA ALA A 41 -2.51 16.40 8.02
C ALA A 41 -2.54 17.01 6.61
N ARG A 42 -2.52 16.16 5.58
CA ARG A 42 -2.51 16.54 4.16
C ARG A 42 -3.32 15.55 3.33
N PRO A 43 -3.87 15.96 2.16
CA PRO A 43 -4.52 15.03 1.24
C PRO A 43 -3.55 13.97 0.69
N VAL A 44 -4.08 12.78 0.42
CA VAL A 44 -3.37 11.63 -0.15
C VAL A 44 -4.10 11.17 -1.41
N VAL A 45 -3.33 10.86 -2.44
CA VAL A 45 -3.84 10.30 -3.69
C VAL A 45 -3.44 8.84 -3.78
N ILE A 46 -4.44 7.97 -3.89
CA ILE A 46 -4.28 6.56 -4.23
C ILE A 46 -4.30 6.47 -5.75
N LYS A 47 -3.17 6.08 -6.35
CA LYS A 47 -3.08 5.80 -7.79
C LYS A 47 -3.18 4.31 -8.00
N PHE A 48 -4.26 3.86 -8.62
CA PHE A 48 -4.52 2.45 -8.90
C PHE A 48 -4.29 2.15 -10.38
N PHE A 49 -3.33 1.27 -10.65
CA PHE A 49 -3.01 0.78 -11.99
C PHE A 49 -3.67 -0.59 -12.19
N GLU A 50 -4.59 -0.65 -13.13
CA GLU A 50 -5.29 -1.86 -13.55
C GLU A 50 -4.99 -2.24 -15.00
N THR A 51 -5.43 -3.42 -15.39
CA THR A 51 -5.44 -3.85 -16.80
C THR A 51 -6.82 -4.42 -17.12
N SER A 52 -7.27 -4.18 -18.35
CA SER A 52 -8.55 -4.73 -18.85
C SER A 52 -8.48 -6.23 -19.15
N LEU A 53 -7.27 -6.79 -19.25
CA LEU A 53 -6.99 -8.20 -19.52
C LEU A 53 -6.11 -8.78 -18.42
N ASP A 54 -6.38 -10.02 -18.02
CA ASP A 54 -5.55 -10.80 -17.09
C ASP A 54 -5.37 -10.18 -15.68
N CYS A 55 -6.37 -9.45 -15.19
CA CYS A 55 -6.44 -9.01 -13.80
C CYS A 55 -7.80 -9.32 -13.16
N PRO A 56 -8.04 -10.57 -12.71
CA PRO A 56 -9.32 -10.97 -12.14
C PRO A 56 -9.66 -10.23 -10.82
N THR A 57 -8.65 -9.76 -10.09
CA THR A 57 -8.80 -9.06 -8.80
C THR A 57 -8.97 -7.54 -8.94
N CYS A 58 -8.64 -6.94 -10.09
CA CYS A 58 -8.73 -5.50 -10.31
C CYS A 58 -10.11 -4.90 -9.98
N PRO A 59 -11.25 -5.48 -10.40
CA PRO A 59 -12.57 -4.91 -10.08
C PRO A 59 -12.88 -4.88 -8.59
N GLU A 60 -12.39 -5.87 -7.83
CA GLU A 60 -12.58 -5.94 -6.37
C GLU A 60 -11.67 -4.92 -5.66
N ILE A 61 -10.40 -4.84 -6.06
CA ILE A 61 -9.45 -3.86 -5.52
C ILE A 61 -9.95 -2.44 -5.81
N ARG A 62 -10.37 -2.15 -7.04
CA ARG A 62 -10.92 -0.84 -7.41
C ARG A 62 -12.11 -0.45 -6.54
N ARG A 63 -13.04 -1.39 -6.28
CA ARG A 63 -14.20 -1.12 -5.43
C ARG A 63 -13.78 -0.86 -3.97
N LEU A 64 -12.82 -1.64 -3.46
CA LEU A 64 -12.28 -1.44 -2.11
C LEU A 64 -11.67 -0.05 -1.97
N LEU A 65 -10.83 0.35 -2.93
CA LEU A 65 -10.16 1.65 -2.91
C LEU A 65 -11.15 2.80 -3.10
N GLN A 66 -12.17 2.63 -3.95
CA GLN A 66 -13.22 3.63 -4.13
C GLN A 66 -14.01 3.83 -2.83
N GLU A 67 -14.39 2.75 -2.16
CA GLU A 67 -15.11 2.87 -0.89
C GLU A 67 -14.23 3.48 0.22
N VAL A 68 -12.91 3.23 0.23
CA VAL A 68 -11.98 3.93 1.13
C VAL A 68 -11.93 5.44 0.84
N ALA A 69 -11.80 5.82 -0.44
CA ALA A 69 -11.78 7.23 -0.85
C ALA A 69 -13.10 7.95 -0.51
N ASP A 70 -14.24 7.29 -0.72
CA ASP A 70 -15.57 7.85 -0.39
C ASP A 70 -15.79 8.06 1.12
N LEU A 71 -14.95 7.48 1.98
CA LEU A 71 -15.02 7.58 3.44
C LEU A 71 -14.12 8.69 4.02
N SER A 72 -13.35 9.42 3.21
CA SER A 72 -12.50 10.52 3.68
C SER A 72 -12.37 11.63 2.64
N ASP A 73 -12.66 12.88 3.03
CA ASP A 73 -12.47 14.05 2.17
C ASP A 73 -10.98 14.35 1.85
N HIS A 74 -10.05 13.66 2.52
CA HIS A 74 -8.60 13.79 2.32
C HIS A 74 -8.01 12.69 1.43
N VAL A 75 -8.79 11.72 0.98
CA VAL A 75 -8.30 10.60 0.17
C VAL A 75 -8.97 10.61 -1.19
N THR A 76 -8.17 10.68 -2.24
CA THR A 76 -8.66 10.63 -3.63
C THR A 76 -8.18 9.35 -4.30
N LEU A 77 -9.02 8.72 -5.12
CA LEU A 77 -8.64 7.61 -5.99
C LEU A 77 -8.51 8.08 -7.43
N GLU A 78 -7.35 7.84 -8.03
CA GLU A 78 -7.11 7.96 -9.47
C GLU A 78 -6.89 6.56 -10.05
N VAL A 79 -7.55 6.24 -11.16
CA VAL A 79 -7.45 4.92 -11.79
C VAL A 79 -6.84 5.06 -13.18
N TYR A 80 -5.80 4.26 -13.42
CA TYR A 80 -5.03 4.23 -14.65
C TYR A 80 -5.01 2.83 -15.22
N ASN A 81 -4.97 2.72 -16.55
CA ASN A 81 -4.68 1.49 -17.24
C ASN A 81 -3.17 1.39 -17.49
N LEU A 82 -2.56 0.29 -17.04
CA LEU A 82 -1.12 0.05 -17.12
C LEU A 82 -0.53 0.23 -18.54
N TYR A 83 -1.29 -0.11 -19.58
CA TYR A 83 -0.79 -0.13 -20.96
C TYR A 83 -1.16 1.12 -21.77
N THR A 84 -2.32 1.73 -21.50
CA THR A 84 -2.76 2.93 -22.24
C THR A 84 -2.38 4.23 -21.58
N ASP A 85 -2.11 4.23 -20.27
CA ASP A 85 -1.61 5.38 -19.51
C ASP A 85 -0.11 5.20 -19.19
N ASP A 86 0.67 4.92 -20.24
CA ASP A 86 2.08 4.49 -20.15
C ASP A 86 3.01 5.55 -19.56
N GLU A 87 2.70 6.83 -19.72
CA GLU A 87 3.43 7.94 -19.12
C GLU A 87 3.32 7.91 -17.58
N GLU A 88 2.10 7.76 -17.05
CA GLU A 88 1.87 7.68 -15.59
C GLU A 88 2.45 6.38 -15.03
N ALA A 89 2.29 5.24 -15.71
CA ALA A 89 2.91 3.98 -15.30
C ALA A 89 4.44 4.11 -15.19
N ARG A 90 5.09 4.72 -16.20
CA ARG A 90 6.55 4.99 -16.17
C ARG A 90 6.94 5.97 -15.09
N ARG A 91 6.17 7.03 -14.86
CA ARG A 91 6.41 8.03 -13.80
C ARG A 91 6.49 7.38 -12.42
N TYR A 92 5.63 6.40 -12.17
CA TYR A 92 5.60 5.69 -10.90
C TYR A 92 6.38 4.37 -10.91
N GLY A 93 7.09 4.04 -11.99
CA GLY A 93 7.86 2.79 -12.11
C GLY A 93 7.00 1.53 -11.94
N VAL A 94 5.75 1.59 -12.39
CA VAL A 94 4.80 0.47 -12.33
C VAL A 94 4.86 -0.27 -13.65
N ASP A 95 5.20 -1.56 -13.59
CA ASP A 95 5.33 -2.43 -14.76
C ASP A 95 4.39 -3.65 -14.70
N LYS A 96 3.58 -3.75 -13.63
CA LYS A 96 2.57 -4.80 -13.42
C LYS A 96 1.30 -4.24 -12.81
N ALA A 97 0.23 -4.98 -12.99
CA ALA A 97 -1.08 -4.71 -12.41
C ALA A 97 -1.63 -6.01 -11.78
N PRO A 98 -2.46 -5.92 -10.72
CA PRO A 98 -2.91 -4.70 -10.07
C PRO A 98 -1.80 -4.05 -9.24
N ALA A 99 -1.67 -2.73 -9.32
CA ALA A 99 -0.72 -1.98 -8.49
C ALA A 99 -1.35 -0.73 -7.87
N ILE A 100 -0.97 -0.42 -6.64
CA ILE A 100 -1.39 0.77 -5.91
C ILE A 100 -0.15 1.57 -5.57
N VAL A 101 -0.18 2.88 -5.81
CA VAL A 101 0.85 3.82 -5.41
C VAL A 101 0.21 4.89 -4.54
N LEU A 102 0.87 5.23 -3.42
CA LEU A 102 0.42 6.31 -2.54
C LEU A 102 1.28 7.54 -2.77
N THR A 103 0.62 8.68 -3.05
CA THR A 103 1.27 9.97 -3.25
C THR A 103 0.58 11.05 -2.42
N ASP A 104 1.20 12.22 -2.35
CA ASP A 104 0.49 13.44 -1.93
C ASP A 104 -0.30 14.03 -3.11
N GLU A 105 -0.96 15.16 -2.87
CA GLU A 105 -1.71 15.92 -3.89
C GLU A 105 -0.81 16.49 -5.01
N GLN A 106 0.50 16.63 -4.76
CA GLN A 106 1.48 17.05 -5.76
C GLN A 106 1.94 15.89 -6.66
N GLY A 107 1.58 14.66 -6.30
CA GLY A 107 1.95 13.45 -7.03
C GLY A 107 3.38 13.02 -6.78
N GLU A 108 3.96 13.35 -5.62
CA GLU A 108 5.30 12.92 -5.21
C GLU A 108 5.38 11.39 -5.13
N ASN A 109 6.41 10.82 -5.76
CA ASN A 109 6.63 9.38 -5.76
C ASN A 109 7.51 8.98 -4.56
N TYR A 110 6.86 8.65 -3.44
CA TYR A 110 7.53 8.19 -2.22
C TYR A 110 8.10 6.77 -2.31
N GLY A 111 8.01 6.10 -3.46
CA GLY A 111 8.47 4.72 -3.63
C GLY A 111 7.59 3.65 -2.98
N ILE A 112 6.45 4.03 -2.38
CA ILE A 112 5.51 3.14 -1.66
C ILE A 112 4.53 2.51 -2.65
N ARG A 113 4.51 1.18 -2.72
CA ARG A 113 3.68 0.44 -3.69
C ARG A 113 3.07 -0.83 -3.10
N PHE A 114 1.91 -1.20 -3.62
CA PHE A 114 1.30 -2.51 -3.39
C PHE A 114 1.10 -3.18 -4.74
N TYR A 115 1.57 -4.40 -4.89
CA TYR A 115 1.26 -5.29 -6.01
C TYR A 115 0.34 -6.40 -5.49
N GLY A 116 -0.90 -6.43 -5.99
CA GLY A 116 -1.95 -7.32 -5.48
C GLY A 116 -2.91 -6.61 -4.52
N ALA A 117 -3.90 -7.35 -4.03
CA ALA A 117 -4.91 -6.82 -3.13
C ALA A 117 -4.36 -6.58 -1.71
N PRO A 118 -4.46 -5.35 -1.15
CA PRO A 118 -4.16 -5.08 0.25
C PRO A 118 -5.32 -5.56 1.14
N SER A 119 -5.51 -6.87 1.20
CA SER A 119 -6.66 -7.52 1.85
C SER A 119 -6.26 -8.23 3.15
N GLY A 120 -7.25 -8.68 3.92
CA GLY A 120 -7.00 -9.35 5.19
C GLY A 120 -6.27 -8.44 6.18
N TYR A 121 -5.12 -8.88 6.69
CA TYR A 121 -4.29 -8.07 7.59
C TYR A 121 -3.68 -6.84 6.89
N GLU A 122 -3.41 -6.90 5.58
CA GLU A 122 -2.80 -5.78 4.84
C GLU A 122 -3.76 -4.62 4.56
N PHE A 123 -5.06 -4.81 4.77
CA PHE A 123 -6.00 -3.69 4.70
C PHE A 123 -5.69 -2.65 5.79
N ALA A 124 -5.27 -3.10 6.98
CA ALA A 124 -4.82 -2.18 8.02
C ALA A 124 -3.55 -1.45 7.61
N THR A 125 -2.60 -2.15 6.98
CA THR A 125 -1.37 -1.58 6.44
C THR A 125 -1.67 -0.44 5.45
N LEU A 126 -2.59 -0.65 4.50
CA LEU A 126 -3.01 0.40 3.56
C LEU A 126 -3.48 1.68 4.28
N LEU A 127 -4.35 1.53 5.29
CA LEU A 127 -4.86 2.69 6.05
C LEU A 127 -3.75 3.39 6.84
N GLU A 128 -2.81 2.62 7.39
CA GLU A 128 -1.66 3.16 8.13
C GLU A 128 -0.68 3.89 7.21
N ASP A 129 -0.46 3.39 6.00
CA ASP A 129 0.41 4.03 5.00
C ASP A 129 -0.21 5.30 4.41
N ILE A 130 -1.54 5.33 4.20
CA ILE A 130 -2.25 6.58 3.87
C ILE A 130 -1.99 7.61 4.96
N ARG A 131 -2.12 7.23 6.24
CA ARG A 131 -1.87 8.14 7.36
C ARG A 131 -0.40 8.60 7.39
N MET A 132 0.53 7.67 7.15
CA MET A 132 1.96 7.95 7.14
C MET A 132 2.35 8.95 6.03
N VAL A 133 1.80 8.78 4.82
CA VAL A 133 2.02 9.72 3.71
C VAL A 133 1.41 11.09 4.00
N ALA A 134 0.17 11.12 4.53
CA ALA A 134 -0.47 12.36 4.94
C ALA A 134 0.37 13.14 5.95
N ASP A 135 0.85 12.45 7.00
CA ASP A 135 1.66 13.01 8.07
C ASP A 135 3.08 13.38 7.60
N GLY A 136 3.62 12.70 6.58
CA GLY A 136 5.01 12.85 6.15
C GLY A 136 6.02 12.41 7.21
N ALA A 137 5.63 11.49 8.09
CA ALA A 137 6.44 11.04 9.22
C ALA A 137 6.50 9.50 9.27
N SER A 138 7.66 8.93 8.95
CA SER A 138 7.84 7.48 8.96
C SER A 138 7.80 6.88 10.37
N GLY A 139 8.25 7.63 11.39
CA GLY A 139 8.46 7.09 12.74
C GLY A 139 9.71 6.21 12.90
N LEU A 140 10.60 6.15 11.89
CA LEU A 140 11.91 5.51 12.03
C LEU A 140 12.80 6.26 13.03
N SER A 141 13.78 5.54 13.60
CA SER A 141 14.78 6.16 14.47
C SER A 141 15.66 7.15 13.70
N ASP A 142 16.15 8.19 14.40
CA ASP A 142 17.05 9.19 13.82
C ASP A 142 18.31 8.55 13.21
N THR A 143 18.81 7.48 13.84
CA THR A 143 19.93 6.69 13.32
C THR A 143 19.60 6.11 11.95
N THR A 144 18.43 5.48 11.79
CA THR A 144 18.02 4.90 10.51
C THR A 144 17.84 5.98 9.44
N LYS A 145 17.16 7.08 9.77
CA LYS A 145 16.98 8.21 8.83
C LYS A 145 18.33 8.77 8.35
N ALA A 146 19.27 8.99 9.28
CA ALA A 146 20.60 9.48 8.94
C ALA A 146 21.34 8.53 7.98
N ARG A 147 21.25 7.21 8.20
CA ARG A 147 21.89 6.21 7.33
C ARG A 147 21.20 6.07 5.97
N LEU A 148 19.87 6.19 5.91
CA LEU A 148 19.13 6.19 4.63
C LEU A 148 19.43 7.42 3.77
N ALA A 149 19.82 8.54 4.37
CA ALA A 149 20.29 9.72 3.65
C ALA A 149 21.71 9.54 3.04
N GLU A 150 22.46 8.52 3.48
CA GLU A 150 23.81 8.22 2.96
C GLU A 150 23.79 7.25 1.76
N LEU A 151 22.61 6.74 1.36
CA LEU A 151 22.48 5.82 0.23
C LEU A 151 23.01 6.47 -1.05
N LYS A 152 23.74 5.69 -1.86
CA LYS A 152 24.36 6.12 -3.12
C LYS A 152 23.74 5.42 -4.33
N HIS A 153 23.17 4.25 -4.11
CA HIS A 153 22.56 3.42 -5.14
C HIS A 153 21.11 3.12 -4.78
N PRO A 154 20.21 3.03 -5.78
CA PRO A 154 18.83 2.65 -5.54
C PRO A 154 18.71 1.33 -4.79
N VAL A 155 17.70 1.26 -3.94
CA VAL A 155 17.33 0.09 -3.14
C VAL A 155 15.88 -0.24 -3.46
N ASP A 156 15.64 -1.46 -3.89
CA ASP A 156 14.32 -2.01 -4.13
C ASP A 156 14.02 -3.07 -3.06
N LEU A 157 12.95 -2.86 -2.30
CA LEU A 157 12.46 -3.75 -1.25
C LEU A 157 11.15 -4.38 -1.72
N LYS A 158 11.12 -5.70 -1.87
CA LYS A 158 9.89 -6.47 -2.15
C LYS A 158 9.51 -7.30 -0.95
N VAL A 159 8.43 -6.93 -0.27
CA VAL A 159 7.89 -7.65 0.88
C VAL A 159 6.77 -8.55 0.42
N PHE A 160 7.04 -9.86 0.35
CA PHE A 160 6.05 -10.86 0.00
C PHE A 160 5.16 -11.18 1.20
N VAL A 161 3.84 -11.21 0.96
CA VAL A 161 2.81 -11.41 1.99
C VAL A 161 1.73 -12.38 1.52
N THR A 162 0.87 -12.78 2.45
CA THR A 162 -0.43 -13.41 2.15
C THR A 162 -1.50 -12.77 3.03
N PRO A 163 -2.78 -12.73 2.62
CA PRO A 163 -3.83 -12.00 3.34
C PRO A 163 -4.03 -12.44 4.79
N THR A 164 -3.70 -13.68 5.12
CA THR A 164 -3.90 -14.28 6.45
C THR A 164 -2.68 -14.20 7.36
N CYS A 165 -1.57 -13.62 6.90
CA CYS A 165 -0.32 -13.53 7.66
C CYS A 165 -0.38 -12.37 8.68
N PRO A 166 -0.40 -12.63 10.00
CA PRO A 166 -0.54 -11.58 11.00
C PRO A 166 0.74 -10.77 11.23
N TYR A 167 1.89 -11.28 10.77
CA TYR A 167 3.21 -10.64 10.94
C TYR A 167 3.61 -9.79 9.74
N CYS A 168 2.94 -9.97 8.61
CA CYS A 168 3.25 -9.30 7.36
C CYS A 168 3.08 -7.77 7.41
N PRO A 169 2.06 -7.21 8.09
CA PRO A 169 1.91 -5.76 8.17
C PRO A 169 3.13 -5.04 8.75
N ALA A 170 3.79 -5.63 9.75
CA ALA A 170 4.97 -5.04 10.37
C ALA A 170 6.16 -4.94 9.40
N ALA A 171 6.34 -5.96 8.55
CA ALA A 171 7.41 -5.97 7.55
C ALA A 171 7.13 -4.99 6.41
N VAL A 172 5.88 -4.94 5.93
CA VAL A 172 5.46 -4.03 4.85
C VAL A 172 5.58 -2.59 5.29
N ARG A 173 5.01 -2.23 6.46
CA ARG A 173 5.13 -0.87 6.99
C ARG A 173 6.58 -0.46 7.16
N LEU A 174 7.43 -1.32 7.68
CA LEU A 174 8.84 -0.99 7.86
C LEU A 174 9.54 -0.68 6.53
N ALA A 175 9.25 -1.45 5.48
CA ALA A 175 9.78 -1.18 4.15
C ALA A 175 9.23 0.15 3.57
N HIS A 176 7.93 0.41 3.72
CA HIS A 176 7.31 1.66 3.28
C HIS A 176 7.82 2.88 4.05
N GLN A 177 8.11 2.74 5.34
CA GLN A 177 8.75 3.76 6.16
C GLN A 177 10.15 4.11 5.61
N PHE A 178 10.91 3.12 5.15
CA PHE A 178 12.23 3.36 4.52
C PHE A 178 12.07 4.11 3.19
N ALA A 179 11.07 3.75 2.38
CA ALA A 179 10.76 4.42 1.12
C ALA A 179 10.38 5.89 1.32
N LEU A 180 9.55 6.19 2.33
CA LEU A 180 9.18 7.57 2.65
C LEU A 180 10.38 8.47 2.99
N GLU A 181 11.41 7.92 3.65
CA GLU A 181 12.57 8.69 4.12
C GLU A 181 13.69 8.83 3.09
N SER A 182 13.66 8.10 1.98
CA SER A 182 14.73 8.16 0.97
C SER A 182 14.21 8.01 -0.45
N PRO A 183 14.49 8.96 -1.36
CA PRO A 183 14.09 8.86 -2.77
C PRO A 183 14.83 7.75 -3.52
N LEU A 184 15.87 7.16 -2.92
CA LEU A 184 16.56 6.00 -3.47
C LEU A 184 15.91 4.68 -3.09
N VAL A 185 14.95 4.67 -2.16
CA VAL A 185 14.27 3.45 -1.73
C VAL A 185 12.92 3.34 -2.40
N THR A 186 12.68 2.21 -3.06
CA THR A 186 11.37 1.76 -3.49
C THR A 186 10.98 0.56 -2.63
N ALA A 187 9.77 0.56 -2.10
CA ALA A 187 9.25 -0.54 -1.30
C ALA A 187 7.88 -0.98 -1.82
N SER A 188 7.77 -2.28 -2.06
CA SER A 188 6.61 -2.92 -2.65
C SER A 188 6.09 -4.03 -1.73
N MET A 189 4.86 -3.91 -1.24
CA MET A 189 4.10 -5.07 -0.79
C MET A 189 3.77 -5.94 -2.00
N VAL A 190 3.96 -7.26 -1.91
CA VAL A 190 3.65 -8.20 -3.00
C VAL A 190 2.76 -9.32 -2.47
N GLU A 191 1.53 -9.42 -2.96
CA GLU A 191 0.64 -10.53 -2.63
C GLU A 191 1.12 -11.76 -3.40
N ALA A 192 1.65 -12.75 -2.69
CA ALA A 192 2.40 -13.84 -3.28
C ALA A 192 1.53 -14.78 -4.14
N THR A 193 0.22 -14.86 -3.89
CA THR A 193 -0.69 -15.72 -4.65
C THR A 193 -1.19 -15.09 -5.94
N GLU A 194 -1.24 -13.76 -6.01
CA GLU A 194 -1.53 -12.97 -7.21
C GLU A 194 -0.30 -12.79 -8.11
N PHE A 195 0.91 -12.83 -7.52
CA PHE A 195 2.19 -12.74 -8.24
C PHE A 195 3.04 -14.02 -8.08
N PRO A 196 2.54 -15.21 -8.48
CA PRO A 196 3.22 -16.47 -8.28
C PRO A 196 4.56 -16.55 -9.02
N GLU A 197 4.72 -15.88 -10.16
CA GLU A 197 5.98 -15.83 -10.88
C GLU A 197 7.08 -15.12 -10.09
N TRP A 198 6.75 -14.06 -9.36
CA TRP A 198 7.68 -13.36 -8.47
C TRP A 198 7.97 -14.20 -7.23
N ALA A 199 6.93 -14.77 -6.61
CA ALA A 199 7.09 -15.65 -5.46
C ALA A 199 8.01 -16.84 -5.78
N ASN A 200 7.82 -17.48 -6.95
CA ASN A 200 8.66 -18.57 -7.41
C ASN A 200 10.09 -18.11 -7.74
N ARG A 201 10.25 -16.96 -8.42
CA ARG A 201 11.56 -16.40 -8.79
C ARG A 201 12.47 -16.17 -7.58
N PHE A 202 11.90 -15.77 -6.45
CA PHE A 202 12.64 -15.45 -5.23
C PHE A 202 12.52 -16.52 -4.13
N ASN A 203 12.08 -17.74 -4.49
CA ASN A 203 11.98 -18.87 -3.57
C ASN A 203 11.19 -18.52 -2.29
N VAL A 204 10.01 -17.90 -2.46
CA VAL A 204 9.13 -17.53 -1.36
C VAL A 204 8.35 -18.77 -0.91
N TYR A 205 8.84 -19.43 0.13
CA TYR A 205 8.18 -20.58 0.77
C TYR A 205 7.45 -20.22 2.07
N GLY A 206 7.68 -19.01 2.58
CA GLY A 206 7.07 -18.46 3.79
C GLY A 206 6.97 -16.94 3.69
N VAL A 207 6.10 -16.36 4.50
CA VAL A 207 5.87 -14.90 4.56
C VAL A 207 5.80 -14.42 6.02
N PRO A 208 6.15 -13.13 6.30
CA PRO A 208 6.70 -12.17 5.34
C PRO A 208 8.12 -12.52 4.93
N LYS A 209 8.46 -12.25 3.66
CA LYS A 209 9.82 -12.30 3.14
C LYS A 209 10.15 -11.00 2.43
N THR A 210 11.17 -10.30 2.89
CA THR A 210 11.67 -9.08 2.24
C THR A 210 12.85 -9.43 1.36
N VAL A 211 12.75 -9.24 0.05
CA VAL A 211 13.83 -9.38 -0.94
C VAL A 211 14.38 -8.00 -1.25
N ILE A 212 15.69 -7.87 -1.34
CA ILE A 212 16.39 -6.60 -1.59
C ILE A 212 17.10 -6.67 -2.94
N ASN A 213 16.88 -5.67 -3.81
CA ASN A 213 17.52 -5.51 -5.12
C ASN A 213 17.42 -6.76 -6.00
N ASP A 214 16.26 -7.42 -6.02
CA ASP A 214 16.02 -8.63 -6.82
C ASP A 214 17.02 -9.78 -6.57
N SER A 215 17.67 -9.79 -5.39
CA SER A 215 18.72 -10.75 -5.04
C SER A 215 18.27 -11.67 -3.91
N GLU A 216 18.30 -12.98 -4.15
CA GLU A 216 18.03 -13.97 -3.10
C GLU A 216 19.09 -13.94 -1.98
N ALA A 217 20.31 -13.50 -2.31
CA ALA A 217 21.40 -13.36 -1.34
C ALA A 217 21.14 -12.26 -0.31
N TRP A 218 20.25 -11.31 -0.63
CA TRP A 218 19.84 -10.22 0.26
C TRP A 218 18.34 -10.33 0.53
N SER A 219 17.99 -11.21 1.46
CA SER A 219 16.61 -11.36 1.92
C SER A 219 16.50 -11.52 3.42
N LEU A 220 15.34 -11.12 3.96
CA LEU A 220 14.99 -11.24 5.37
C LEU A 220 13.67 -12.00 5.48
N GLU A 221 13.66 -12.99 6.37
CA GLU A 221 12.47 -13.77 6.71
C GLU A 221 11.84 -13.22 7.99
N GLY A 222 10.51 -13.19 8.04
CA GLY A 222 9.74 -12.73 9.19
C GLY A 222 9.71 -11.20 9.34
N ALA A 223 9.02 -10.75 10.39
CA ALA A 223 8.92 -9.33 10.75
C ALA A 223 10.23 -8.85 11.39
N ALA A 224 11.27 -8.69 10.57
CA ALA A 224 12.60 -8.29 11.01
C ALA A 224 12.56 -6.89 11.68
N PRO A 225 13.31 -6.67 12.77
CA PRO A 225 13.46 -5.36 13.38
C PRO A 225 14.09 -4.32 12.44
N GLU A 226 13.79 -3.04 12.65
CA GLU A 226 14.33 -1.89 11.90
C GLU A 226 15.84 -1.95 11.70
N ALA A 227 16.60 -2.21 12.76
CA ALA A 227 18.06 -2.25 12.71
C ALA A 227 18.59 -3.35 11.77
N MET A 228 17.90 -4.50 11.68
CA MET A 228 18.30 -5.60 10.80
C MET A 228 18.02 -5.28 9.33
N LEU A 229 16.87 -4.67 9.03
CA LEU A 229 16.58 -4.22 7.67
C LEU A 229 17.59 -3.15 7.24
N LEU A 230 17.88 -2.18 8.11
CA LEU A 230 18.90 -1.16 7.83
C LEU A 230 20.27 -1.77 7.54
N GLU A 231 20.72 -2.73 8.36
CA GLU A 231 22.00 -3.39 8.14
C GLU A 231 22.07 -4.05 6.75
N GLN A 232 21.06 -4.81 6.37
CA GLN A 232 20.98 -5.44 5.05
C GLN A 232 20.95 -4.40 3.91
N VAL A 233 20.16 -3.34 4.06
CA VAL A 233 20.12 -2.24 3.08
C VAL A 233 21.50 -1.62 2.92
N MET A 234 22.22 -1.33 4.01
CA MET A 234 23.56 -0.73 3.93
C MET A 234 24.61 -1.67 3.33
N GLN A 235 24.45 -2.99 3.47
CA GLN A 235 25.34 -3.96 2.80
C GLN A 235 25.22 -3.91 1.27
N THR A 236 24.07 -3.48 0.73
CA THR A 236 23.89 -3.31 -0.72
C THR A 236 24.59 -2.07 -1.30
N GLN A 237 25.14 -1.21 -0.44
CA GLN A 237 25.78 0.05 -0.82
C GLN A 237 27.33 -0.05 -0.87
N ALA A 238 27.87 -1.25 -0.62
CA ALA A 238 29.30 -1.54 -0.56
C ALA A 238 29.94 -1.74 -1.94
#